data_AF-B4LML7-F1
#
_entry.id   AF-B4LML7-F1
#
_cell.length_a   1.000
_cell.length_b   1.000
_cell.length_c   1.000
_cell.angle_alpha   90.00
_cell.angle_beta   90.00
_cell.angle_gamma   90.00
#
_symmetry.space_group_name_H-M   'P 1'
#
loop_
_entity.id
_entity.type
_entity.pdbx_description
1 polymer ?
#
loop_
_entity_poly.entity_id
_entity_poly.type
_entity_poly.pdbx_seq_one_letter_code
_entity_poly.pdbx_strand_id
1 'polypeptide(L)'
;MSPRPRQAASYKKRLPLLYFWLKFIEHNNKIMLNHKLLCCACFLLLLAAIGSANEPVPVPVPEPVPEAAELLKHINQQNLNGAGQYKHEIEVDNGIRTSAQGNVNGVQGEYDLPGENGPIHVSYTADSTGFHPHIN
;
A
#
# COMPACT_ATOMS: atom_id res chain seq x y z
N MET A 1 36.66 -52.48 37.69
CA MET A 1 35.67 -52.38 38.79
C MET A 1 35.29 -50.90 38.92
N SER A 2 33.98 -50.62 38.96
CA SER A 2 33.25 -49.32 39.02
C SER A 2 33.68 -48.38 40.19
N PRO A 3 33.11 -47.16 40.45
CA PRO A 3 32.20 -46.24 39.72
C PRO A 3 32.55 -44.70 39.86
N ARG A 4 31.68 -43.80 39.36
CA ARG A 4 31.65 -42.31 39.50
C ARG A 4 31.55 -41.78 40.96
N PRO A 5 31.83 -40.49 41.21
CA PRO A 5 30.75 -39.51 41.51
C PRO A 5 30.96 -38.13 40.82
N ARG A 6 29.95 -37.48 40.23
CA ARG A 6 28.83 -36.65 40.78
C ARG A 6 29.23 -35.25 41.30
N GLN A 7 28.57 -34.24 40.71
CA GLN A 7 28.61 -32.80 40.98
C GLN A 7 28.39 -32.42 42.45
N ALA A 8 28.94 -31.28 42.88
CA ALA A 8 28.35 -30.45 43.93
C ALA A 8 28.38 -28.97 43.50
N ALA A 9 27.17 -28.41 43.34
CA ALA A 9 26.92 -27.02 43.02
C ALA A 9 27.28 -26.10 44.19
N SER A 10 27.86 -24.93 43.89
CA SER A 10 27.91 -23.80 44.82
C SER A 10 26.76 -22.85 44.51
N TYR A 11 25.77 -22.82 45.41
CA TYR A 11 24.60 -21.95 45.36
C TYR A 11 24.71 -20.83 46.40
N LYS A 12 24.08 -19.69 46.04
CA LYS A 12 23.73 -18.49 46.84
C LYS A 12 24.86 -17.46 47.01
N LYS A 13 24.62 -16.17 46.74
CA LYS A 13 23.45 -15.37 47.14
C LYS A 13 23.09 -14.29 46.11
N ARG A 14 21.87 -14.29 45.58
CA ARG A 14 21.13 -13.08 45.17
C ARG A 14 19.62 -13.35 45.26
N LEU A 15 19.04 -13.17 46.45
CA LEU A 15 17.60 -12.94 46.63
C LEU A 15 17.39 -11.49 47.07
N PRO A 16 17.04 -10.58 46.14
CA PRO A 16 16.25 -9.42 46.52
C PRO A 16 15.04 -9.15 45.61
N LEU A 17 14.98 -9.73 44.41
CA LEU A 17 13.98 -9.35 43.39
C LEU A 17 12.59 -9.98 43.62
N LEU A 18 12.53 -11.25 44.04
CA LEU A 18 11.26 -11.95 44.24
C LEU A 18 10.42 -11.36 45.39
N TYR A 19 11.07 -10.88 46.45
CA TYR A 19 10.38 -10.32 47.60
C TYR A 19 9.75 -8.94 47.28
N PHE A 20 10.44 -8.16 46.43
CA PHE A 20 9.92 -6.90 45.92
C PHE A 20 8.73 -7.11 44.98
N TRP A 21 8.80 -8.16 44.15
CA TRP A 21 7.74 -8.49 43.19
C TRP A 21 6.46 -8.98 43.88
N LEU A 22 6.56 -9.80 44.93
CA LEU A 22 5.40 -10.29 45.69
C LEU A 22 4.67 -9.17 46.47
N LYS A 23 5.41 -8.24 47.08
CA LYS A 23 4.80 -7.09 47.78
C LYS A 23 4.11 -6.10 46.83
N PHE A 24 4.60 -5.97 45.60
CA PHE A 24 3.97 -5.14 44.58
C PHE A 24 2.62 -5.73 44.11
N ILE A 25 2.51 -7.05 44.01
CA ILE A 25 1.25 -7.72 43.64
C ILE A 25 0.21 -7.57 44.74
N GLU A 26 0.60 -7.70 46.01
CA GLU A 26 -0.33 -7.65 47.15
C GLU A 26 -0.95 -6.26 47.36
N HIS A 27 -0.21 -5.19 47.05
CA HIS A 27 -0.70 -3.80 47.18
C HIS A 27 -1.71 -3.39 46.10
N ASN A 28 -1.73 -4.08 44.96
CA ASN A 28 -2.59 -3.74 43.83
C ASN A 28 -3.92 -4.52 43.79
N ASN A 29 -4.18 -5.38 44.78
CA ASN A 29 -5.31 -6.30 44.79
C ASN A 29 -6.58 -5.74 45.46
N LYS A 30 -6.82 -4.43 45.37
CA LYS A 30 -8.09 -3.83 45.81
C LYS A 30 -8.67 -2.85 44.80
N ILE A 31 -9.65 -3.38 44.08
CA ILE A 31 -10.92 -2.71 43.74
C ILE A 31 -10.79 -1.59 42.71
N MET A 32 -10.74 -2.00 41.45
CA MET A 32 -11.66 -1.61 40.38
C MET A 32 -11.07 -2.19 39.09
N LEU A 33 -11.62 -3.33 38.64
CA LEU A 33 -11.31 -3.91 37.34
C LEU A 33 -11.78 -2.91 36.28
N ASN A 34 -10.89 -1.97 35.94
CA ASN A 34 -11.16 -0.88 35.04
C ASN A 34 -11.36 -1.48 33.65
N HIS A 35 -12.44 -1.13 32.95
CA HIS A 35 -12.72 -1.59 31.58
C HIS A 35 -11.50 -1.39 30.65
N LYS A 36 -10.65 -0.40 30.96
CA LYS A 36 -9.38 -0.13 30.30
C LYS A 36 -8.33 -1.23 30.51
N LEU A 37 -8.23 -1.82 31.70
CA LEU A 37 -7.34 -2.94 32.01
C LEU A 37 -7.82 -4.24 31.35
N LEU A 38 -9.14 -4.47 31.29
CA LEU A 38 -9.72 -5.62 30.58
C LEU A 38 -9.46 -5.52 29.06
N CYS A 39 -9.62 -4.34 28.47
CA CYS A 39 -9.29 -4.09 27.06
C CYS A 39 -7.79 -4.26 26.76
N CYS A 40 -6.90 -3.78 27.63
CA CYS A 40 -5.46 -3.98 27.45
C CYS A 40 -5.06 -5.46 27.52
N ALA A 41 -5.65 -6.25 28.40
CA ALA A 41 -5.39 -7.69 28.48
C ALA A 41 -5.86 -8.43 27.21
N CYS A 42 -7.03 -8.06 26.65
CA CYS A 42 -7.51 -8.61 25.38
C CYS A 42 -6.62 -8.21 24.20
N PHE A 43 -6.10 -6.99 24.16
CA PHE A 43 -5.19 -6.52 23.11
C PHE A 43 -3.83 -7.24 23.14
N LEU A 44 -3.32 -7.52 24.35
CA LEU A 44 -2.06 -8.25 24.54
C LEU A 44 -2.21 -9.75 24.21
N LEU A 45 -3.36 -10.36 24.46
CA LEU A 45 -3.65 -11.74 24.04
C LEU A 45 -3.79 -11.88 22.51
N LEU A 46 -4.27 -10.83 21.83
CA LEU A 46 -4.35 -10.79 20.36
C LEU A 46 -2.97 -10.68 19.69
N LEU A 47 -2.02 -9.97 20.31
CA LEU A 47 -0.65 -9.84 19.80
C LEU A 47 0.17 -11.13 19.91
N ALA A 48 -0.16 -12.03 20.84
CA ALA A 48 0.53 -13.31 21.00
C ALA A 48 0.14 -14.37 19.94
N ALA A 49 -0.90 -14.12 19.14
CA ALA A 49 -1.34 -15.02 18.07
C ALA A 49 -0.64 -14.78 16.72
N ILE A 50 0.17 -13.72 16.58
CA ILE A 50 0.96 -13.43 15.38
C ILE A 50 2.39 -13.95 15.56
N GLY A 51 2.51 -15.22 15.95
CA GLY A 51 3.75 -15.99 15.89
C GLY A 51 3.63 -16.99 14.76
N SER A 52 3.45 -16.52 13.53
CA SER A 52 3.51 -17.40 12.36
C SER A 52 4.93 -17.93 12.23
N ALA A 53 5.03 -19.24 12.04
CA ALA A 53 6.26 -19.95 11.77
C ALA A 53 7.01 -19.26 10.63
N ASN A 54 8.26 -18.87 10.90
CA ASN A 54 9.20 -18.46 9.86
C ASN A 54 9.76 -19.75 9.24
N GLU A 55 9.01 -20.35 8.31
CA GLU A 55 9.67 -21.19 7.31
C GLU A 55 10.54 -20.26 6.42
N PRO A 56 11.75 -20.68 6.01
CA PRO A 56 12.57 -19.87 5.12
C PRO A 56 11.85 -19.71 3.78
N VAL A 57 11.24 -18.55 3.59
CA VAL A 57 10.61 -18.14 2.33
C VAL A 57 11.71 -18.14 1.26
N PRO A 58 11.54 -18.82 0.11
CA PRO A 58 12.47 -18.67 -1.01
C PRO A 58 12.53 -17.20 -1.39
N VAL A 59 13.75 -16.64 -1.41
CA VAL A 59 14.00 -15.24 -1.75
C VAL A 59 13.34 -14.96 -3.10
N PRO A 60 12.36 -14.04 -3.20
CA PRO A 60 11.79 -13.68 -4.48
C PRO A 60 12.90 -13.07 -5.34
N VAL A 61 13.16 -13.69 -6.49
CA VAL A 61 13.85 -13.02 -7.60
C VAL A 61 13.08 -11.71 -7.82
N PRO A 62 13.72 -10.53 -7.85
CA PRO A 62 12.99 -9.29 -8.09
C PRO A 62 12.23 -9.42 -9.40
N GLU A 63 10.90 -9.43 -9.32
CA GLU A 63 10.07 -9.25 -10.51
C GLU A 63 10.48 -7.92 -11.16
N PRO A 64 10.64 -7.87 -12.49
CA PRO A 64 10.96 -6.62 -13.16
C PRO A 64 9.86 -5.61 -12.80
N VAL A 65 10.25 -4.53 -12.13
CA VAL A 65 9.36 -3.39 -11.93
C VAL A 65 8.95 -2.95 -13.33
N PRO A 66 7.64 -2.89 -13.67
CA PRO A 66 7.25 -2.42 -14.99
C PRO A 66 7.86 -1.03 -15.16
N GLU A 67 8.74 -0.91 -16.16
CA GLU A 67 9.40 0.34 -16.50
C GLU A 67 8.31 1.39 -16.74
N ALA A 68 8.41 2.53 -16.04
CA ALA A 68 7.43 3.59 -16.20
C ALA A 68 7.56 4.15 -17.62
N ALA A 69 6.45 4.25 -18.34
CA ALA A 69 6.43 4.75 -19.72
C ALA A 69 7.06 6.15 -19.82
N GLU A 70 7.98 6.33 -20.77
CA GLU A 70 8.63 7.61 -21.02
C GLU A 70 7.73 8.54 -21.86
N LEU A 71 7.68 9.82 -21.48
CA LEU A 71 6.93 10.85 -22.21
C LEU A 71 7.68 11.27 -23.48
N LEU A 72 7.13 10.94 -24.65
CA LEU A 72 7.69 11.31 -25.95
C LEU A 72 7.23 12.69 -26.41
N LYS A 73 5.96 13.03 -26.16
CA LYS A 73 5.36 14.28 -26.62
C LYS A 73 4.35 14.81 -25.62
N HIS A 74 4.39 16.13 -25.41
CA HIS A 74 3.39 16.85 -24.64
C HIS A 74 3.12 18.21 -25.28
N ILE A 75 1.89 18.43 -25.72
CA ILE A 75 1.40 19.71 -26.20
C ILE A 75 0.33 20.19 -25.22
N ASN A 76 0.46 21.44 -24.77
CA ASN A 76 -0.58 22.16 -24.05
C ASN A 76 -0.62 23.61 -24.55
N GLN A 77 -1.50 23.87 -25.51
CA GLN A 77 -1.70 25.18 -26.09
C GLN A 77 -3.06 25.73 -25.66
N GLN A 78 -3.07 26.94 -25.13
CA GLN A 78 -4.27 27.60 -24.62
C GLN A 78 -4.48 28.95 -25.32
N ASN A 79 -5.72 29.45 -25.28
CA ASN A 79 -6.12 30.74 -25.83
C ASN A 79 -5.67 30.95 -27.28
N LEU A 80 -5.71 29.89 -28.10
CA LEU A 80 -5.21 29.89 -29.48
C LEU A 80 -5.78 31.04 -30.34
N ASN A 81 -6.97 31.52 -30.00
CA ASN A 81 -7.65 32.63 -30.68
C ASN A 81 -8.33 33.64 -29.73
N GLY A 82 -7.97 33.63 -28.44
CA GLY A 82 -8.62 34.48 -27.42
C GLY A 82 -10.06 34.10 -27.04
N ALA A 83 -10.66 33.07 -27.66
CA ALA A 83 -12.02 32.60 -27.38
C ALA A 83 -12.03 31.28 -26.56
N GLY A 84 -11.00 31.05 -25.75
CA GLY A 84 -10.86 29.83 -24.95
C GLY A 84 -10.54 28.57 -25.76
N GLN A 85 -10.08 28.71 -27.01
CA GLN A 85 -9.61 27.56 -27.79
C GLN A 85 -8.33 26.98 -27.20
N TYR A 86 -8.28 25.65 -27.10
CA TYR A 86 -7.12 24.93 -26.62
C TYR A 86 -6.84 23.68 -27.46
N LYS A 87 -5.60 23.21 -27.35
CA LYS A 87 -5.14 21.92 -27.88
C LYS A 87 -4.23 21.26 -26.87
N HIS A 88 -4.49 19.98 -26.61
CA HIS A 88 -3.73 19.12 -25.74
C HIS A 88 -3.38 17.81 -26.44
N GLU A 89 -2.15 17.34 -26.27
CA GLU A 89 -1.70 16.06 -26.83
C GLU A 89 -0.64 15.45 -25.92
N ILE A 90 -0.75 14.15 -25.66
CA ILE A 90 0.25 13.35 -24.97
C ILE A 90 0.56 12.12 -25.80
N GLU A 91 1.84 11.79 -25.89
CA GLU A 91 2.36 10.56 -26.50
C GLU A 91 3.46 10.00 -25.60
N VAL A 92 3.41 8.71 -25.32
CA VAL A 92 4.40 7.98 -24.52
C VAL A 92 4.98 6.82 -25.34
N ASP A 93 6.15 6.34 -24.91
CA ASP A 93 6.98 5.35 -25.61
C ASP A 93 6.32 4.01 -25.90
N ASN A 94 5.38 3.59 -25.07
CA ASN A 94 4.62 2.35 -25.22
C ASN A 94 3.49 2.45 -26.25
N GLY A 95 3.43 3.54 -27.01
CA GLY A 95 2.47 3.74 -28.10
C GLY A 95 1.12 4.31 -27.67
N ILE A 96 0.92 4.59 -26.37
CA ILE A 96 -0.29 5.29 -25.93
C ILE A 96 -0.24 6.74 -26.40
N ARG A 97 -1.28 7.15 -27.12
CA ARG A 97 -1.50 8.52 -27.55
C ARG A 97 -2.88 8.99 -27.14
N THR A 98 -2.97 10.24 -26.69
CA THR A 98 -4.25 10.92 -26.49
C THR A 98 -4.17 12.35 -27.00
N SER A 99 -5.25 12.81 -27.60
CA SER A 99 -5.37 14.21 -28.03
C SER A 99 -6.75 14.75 -27.68
N ALA A 100 -6.79 16.04 -27.37
CA ALA A 100 -8.04 16.77 -27.14
C ALA A 100 -7.88 18.20 -27.64
N GLN A 101 -8.90 18.71 -28.30
CA GLN A 101 -9.00 20.11 -28.69
C GLN A 101 -10.42 20.58 -28.46
N GLY A 102 -10.58 21.86 -28.16
CA GLY A 102 -11.90 22.36 -27.84
C GLY A 102 -11.93 23.84 -27.59
N ASN A 103 -13.11 24.29 -27.19
CA ASN A 103 -13.38 25.64 -26.73
C ASN A 103 -14.52 25.61 -25.71
N VAL A 104 -15.05 26.78 -25.35
CA VAL A 104 -16.14 26.94 -24.38
C VAL A 104 -17.42 26.18 -24.74
N ASN A 105 -17.62 25.81 -26.00
CA ASN A 105 -18.83 25.13 -26.47
C ASN A 105 -18.69 23.61 -26.51
N GLY A 106 -17.47 23.07 -26.33
CA GLY A 106 -17.25 21.63 -26.36
C GLY A 106 -15.82 21.23 -26.69
N VAL A 107 -15.59 19.93 -26.57
CA VAL A 107 -14.30 19.27 -26.73
C VAL A 107 -14.44 18.12 -27.71
N GLN A 108 -13.49 17.97 -28.61
CA GLN A 108 -13.28 16.76 -29.39
C GLN A 108 -11.94 16.16 -29.02
N GLY A 109 -11.86 14.84 -28.93
CA GLY A 109 -10.62 14.17 -28.65
C GLY A 109 -10.59 12.74 -29.11
N GLU A 110 -9.41 12.14 -28.96
CA GLU A 110 -9.11 10.80 -29.41
C GLU A 110 -8.18 10.11 -28.40
N TYR A 111 -8.38 8.80 -28.22
CA TYR A 111 -7.51 7.94 -27.42
C TYR A 111 -7.63 6.48 -27.88
N ASP A 112 -6.62 5.69 -27.54
CA ASP A 112 -6.57 4.28 -27.88
C ASP A 112 -6.82 3.42 -26.65
N LEU A 113 -7.69 2.42 -26.79
CA LEU A 113 -7.91 1.39 -25.79
C LEU A 113 -7.18 0.10 -26.18
N PRO A 114 -6.64 -0.66 -25.21
CA PRO A 114 -6.15 -1.99 -25.49
C PRO A 114 -7.31 -2.90 -25.90
N GLY A 115 -7.13 -3.70 -26.96
CA GLY A 115 -8.09 -4.69 -27.44
C GLY A 115 -7.42 -6.02 -27.78
N GLU A 116 -8.18 -7.11 -27.74
CA GLU A 116 -7.67 -8.47 -27.98
C GLU A 116 -7.07 -8.66 -29.39
N ASN A 117 -7.58 -7.90 -30.37
CA ASN A 117 -7.14 -7.96 -31.77
C ASN A 117 -6.27 -6.75 -32.18
N GLY A 118 -5.81 -5.95 -31.22
CA GLY A 118 -5.12 -4.68 -31.46
C GLY A 118 -5.79 -3.50 -30.76
N PRO A 119 -5.19 -2.29 -30.84
CA PRO A 119 -5.76 -1.10 -30.24
C PRO A 119 -7.11 -0.73 -30.86
N ILE A 120 -8.05 -0.31 -30.02
CA ILE A 120 -9.36 0.20 -30.41
C ILE A 120 -9.27 1.72 -30.39
N HIS A 121 -9.39 2.34 -31.56
CA HIS A 121 -9.37 3.79 -31.71
C HIS A 121 -10.72 4.38 -31.31
N VAL A 122 -10.73 5.28 -30.34
CA VAL A 122 -11.94 5.98 -29.88
C VAL A 122 -11.78 7.46 -30.15
N SER A 123 -12.70 8.02 -30.94
CA SER A 123 -12.93 9.46 -31.00
C SER A 123 -14.13 9.84 -30.15
N TYR A 124 -14.19 11.07 -29.67
CA TYR A 124 -15.33 11.52 -28.86
C TYR A 124 -15.63 13.00 -29.06
N THR A 125 -16.88 13.36 -28.79
CA THR A 125 -17.32 14.74 -28.58
C THR A 125 -17.89 14.88 -27.18
N ALA A 126 -17.42 15.84 -26.40
CA ALA A 126 -18.00 16.22 -25.12
C ALA A 126 -18.60 17.63 -25.25
N ASP A 127 -19.89 17.75 -24.97
CA ASP A 127 -20.65 18.99 -25.10
C ASP A 127 -21.66 19.15 -23.95
N SER A 128 -22.54 20.16 -24.05
CA SER A 128 -23.56 20.45 -23.03
C SER A 128 -24.55 19.31 -22.75
N THR A 129 -24.66 18.34 -23.65
CA THR A 129 -25.57 17.19 -23.54
C THR A 129 -24.87 15.94 -23.02
N GLY A 130 -23.54 15.96 -22.90
CA GLY A 130 -22.75 14.89 -22.30
C GLY A 130 -21.56 14.47 -23.16
N PHE A 131 -21.13 13.23 -22.94
CA PHE A 131 -20.00 12.60 -23.62
C PHE A 131 -20.50 11.60 -24.66
N HIS A 132 -20.05 11.76 -25.90
CA HIS A 132 -20.47 10.99 -27.07
C HIS A 132 -19.26 10.29 -27.69
N PRO A 133 -18.97 9.04 -27.31
CA PRO A 133 -17.87 8.27 -27.88
C PRO A 133 -18.26 7.65 -29.23
N HIS A 134 -17.28 7.53 -30.11
CA HIS A 134 -17.36 6.84 -31.37
C HIS A 134 -16.16 5.90 -31.51
N ILE A 135 -16.45 4.62 -31.75
CA ILE A 135 -15.46 3.57 -31.92
C ILE A 135 -15.23 3.39 -33.43
N ASN A 136 -13.97 3.44 -33.86
CA ASN A 136 -13.55 3.28 -35.25
C ASN A 136 -12.97 1.90 -35.54
#